data_AF-A0A382TMH0-F1
#
_entry.id   AF-A0A382TMH0-F1
#
_cell.length_a   1.000
_cell.length_b   1.000
_cell.length_c   1.000
_cell.angle_alpha   90.00
_cell.angle_beta   90.00
_cell.angle_gamma   90.00
#
_symmetry.space_group_name_H-M   'P 1'
#
loop_
_entity.id
_entity.type
_entity.pdbx_description
1 polymer ?
#
loop_
_entity_poly.entity_id
_entity_poly.type
_entity_poly.pdbx_seq_one_letter_code
_entity_poly.pdbx_strand_id
1 'polypeptide(L)' 'MDRTIKAHIALFIANLIYGANYTIAKEAMPDYIMPFGFILLRVTGAFILFWGV' A
#
# COMPACT_ATOMS: atom_id res chain seq x y z
N MET A 1 18.82 -21.11 -4.07
CA MET A 1 18.70 -19.80 -3.38
C MET A 1 18.38 -20.06 -1.92
N ASP A 2 19.24 -19.61 -1.02
CA ASP A 2 19.05 -19.71 0.43
C ASP A 2 17.71 -19.07 0.84
N ARG A 3 16.94 -19.76 1.70
CA ARG A 3 15.64 -19.27 2.20
C ARG A 3 15.79 -17.91 2.89
N THR A 4 16.95 -17.68 3.49
CA THR A 4 17.30 -16.45 4.20
C THR A 4 17.39 -15.25 3.24
N ILE A 5 18.04 -15.42 2.09
CA ILE A 5 18.17 -14.34 1.08
C ILE A 5 16.80 -13.99 0.50
N LYS A 6 15.96 -15.00 0.21
CA LYS A 6 14.58 -14.78 -0.23
C LYS A 6 13.77 -13.98 0.80
N ALA A 7 13.92 -14.29 2.09
CA ALA A 7 13.25 -13.58 3.16
C ALA A 7 13.68 -12.10 3.26
N HIS A 8 14.98 -11.81 3.14
CA HIS A 8 15.49 -10.43 3.16
C HIS A 8 14.99 -9.62 1.96
N ILE A 9 14.98 -10.21 0.77
CA ILE A 9 14.43 -9.55 -0.42
C ILE A 9 12.93 -9.29 -0.25
N ALA A 10 12.16 -10.25 0.26
CA ALA A 10 10.74 -10.08 0.52
C ALA A 10 10.48 -8.96 1.54
N LEU A 11 11.26 -8.90 2.63
CA LEU A 11 11.18 -7.83 3.64
C LEU A 11 11.54 -6.46 3.05
N PHE A 12 12.56 -6.40 2.20
CA PHE A 12 12.94 -5.16 1.52
C PHE A 12 11.82 -4.66 0.62
N ILE A 13 11.25 -5.54 -0.21
CA ILE A 13 10.14 -5.18 -1.11
C ILE A 13 8.91 -4.74 -0.31
N ALA A 14 8.57 -5.44 0.77
CA ALA A 14 7.44 -5.07 1.63
C ALA A 14 7.60 -3.66 2.21
N ASN A 15 8.79 -3.33 2.73
CA ASN A 15 9.07 -2.00 3.25
C ASN A 15 9.11 -0.93 2.15
N LEU A 16 9.60 -1.26 0.96
CA LEU A 16 9.61 -0.35 -0.18
C LEU A 16 8.18 0.00 -0.62
N ILE A 17 7.31 -1.00 -0.74
CA ILE A 17 5.88 -0.79 -1.06
C ILE A 17 5.21 0.06 0.02
N TYR A 18 5.51 -0.20 1.29
CA TYR A 18 4.97 0.57 2.41
C TYR A 18 5.42 2.04 2.37
N GLY A 19 6.72 2.29 2.17
CA GLY A 19 7.27 3.63 2.04
C GLY A 19 6.67 4.41 0.87
N ALA A 20 6.56 3.78 -0.30
CA ALA A 20 5.90 4.38 -1.46
C ALA A 20 4.43 4.73 -1.17
N ASN A 21 3.68 3.84 -0.50
CA ASN A 21 2.30 4.10 -0.11
C ASN A 21 2.15 5.30 0.82
N TYR A 22 3.12 5.54 1.71
CA TYR A 22 3.10 6.68 2.62
C TYR A 22 3.40 7.99 1.89
N THR A 23 4.41 8.01 1.01
CA THR A 23 4.74 9.20 0.19
C THR A 23 3.55 9.60 -0.67
N ILE A 24 2.97 8.65 -1.42
CA ILE A 24 1.79 8.90 -2.27
C ILE A 24 0.62 9.44 -1.44
N ALA A 25 0.37 8.84 -0.27
CA ALA A 25 -0.69 9.28 0.62
C ALA A 25 -0.47 10.73 1.11
N LYS A 26 0.77 11.08 1.44
CA LYS A 26 1.15 12.42 1.91
C LYS A 26 1.05 13.47 0.81
N GLU A 27 1.33 13.12 -0.44
CA GLU A 27 1.16 14.06 -1.57
C GLU A 27 -0.31 14.20 -1.98
N ALA A 28 -1.12 13.15 -1.84
CA ALA A 28 -2.54 13.19 -2.17
C ALA A 28 -3.40 13.91 -1.12
N MET A 29 -2.98 13.91 0.15
CA MET A 29 -3.69 14.55 1.26
C MET A 29 -2.99 15.83 1.73
N PRO A 30 -3.73 16.90 2.08
CA PRO A 30 -5.19 17.04 2.04
C PRO A 30 -5.70 17.66 0.72
N ASP A 31 -4.81 18.13 -0.15
CA ASP A 31 -5.19 19.03 -1.25
C ASP A 31 -6.08 18.38 -2.32
N TYR A 32 -5.94 17.07 -2.55
CA TYR A 32 -6.74 16.33 -3.53
C TYR A 32 -7.84 15.49 -2.88
N ILE A 33 -7.53 14.79 -1.79
CA ILE A 33 -8.46 13.88 -1.10
C ILE A 33 -8.31 14.05 0.40
N MET A 34 -9.43 14.14 1.12
CA MET A 34 -9.43 14.14 2.59
C MET A 34 -9.06 12.76 3.16
N PRO A 35 -8.47 12.67 4.36
CA PRO A 35 -8.02 11.40 4.94
C PRO A 35 -9.08 10.30 4.98
N PHE A 36 -10.31 10.66 5.31
CA PHE A 36 -11.43 9.71 5.33
C PHE A 36 -11.76 9.17 3.92
N GLY A 37 -11.81 10.04 2.91
CA GLY A 37 -12.06 9.64 1.51
C GLY A 37 -10.94 8.74 0.96
N PHE A 38 -9.70 9.00 1.35
CA PHE A 38 -8.55 8.18 0.95
C PHE A 38 -8.61 6.77 1.56
N ILE A 39 -9.00 6.64 2.83
CA ILE A 39 -9.22 5.34 3.48
C ILE A 39 -10.38 4.59 2.81
N LEU A 40 -11.49 5.26 2.54
CA LEU A 40 -12.65 4.64 1.88
C LEU A 40 -12.28 4.10 0.48
N LEU A 41 -11.51 4.86 -0.29
CA LEU A 41 -11.03 4.45 -1.62
C LEU A 41 -10.10 3.22 -1.52
N ARG A 42 -9.18 3.19 -0.54
CA ARG A 42 -8.32 2.03 -0.29
C ARG A 42 -9.11 0.78 0.10
N VAL A 43 -10.06 0.90 1.04
CA VAL A 43 -10.87 -0.23 1.50
C VAL A 43 -11.76 -0.76 0.37
N THR A 44 -12.38 0.14 -0.41
CA THR A 44 -13.23 -0.26 -1.54
C THR A 44 -12.40 -0.94 -2.64
N GLY A 45 -11.22 -0.40 -2.95
CA GLY A 45 -10.29 -1.02 -3.90
C GLY A 45 -9.84 -2.41 -3.44
N ALA A 46 -9.45 -2.56 -2.17
CA ALA A 46 -9.09 -3.86 -1.60
C ALA A 46 -10.27 -4.84 -1.61
N PHE A 47 -11.47 -4.37 -1.26
CA PHE A 47 -12.69 -5.18 -1.33
C PHE A 47 -12.93 -5.71 -2.74
N ILE A 48 -12.87 -4.85 -3.77
CA ILE A 48 -13.06 -5.27 -5.17
C ILE A 48 -11.98 -6.28 -5.60
N LEU A 49 -10.71 -6.01 -5.28
CA LEU A 49 -9.58 -6.83 -5.73
C LEU A 49 -9.57 -8.25 -5.12
N PHE A 50 -10.03 -8.40 -3.88
CA PHE A 50 -9.91 -9.66 -3.15
C PHE A 50 -11.25 -10.36 -2.85
N TRP A 51 -12.37 -9.62 -2.86
CA TRP A 51 -13.72 -10.11 -2.52
C TRP A 51 -14.81 -9.71 -3.53
N GLY A 52 -14.49 -8.88 -4.53
CA GLY A 52 -15.44 -8.42 -5.54
C GLY A 52 -15.61 -9.34 -6.75
N VAL A 53 -14.85 -10.44 -6.81
CA VAL A 53 -14.91 -11.51 -7.82
C VAL A 53 -15.13 -12.84 -7.12
#